data_AF-A0A7K4FJG8-F1
#
_entry.id   AF-A0A7K4FJG8-F1
#
_cell.length_a   1.000
_cell.length_b   1.000
_cell.length_c   1.000
_cell.angle_alpha   90.00
_cell.angle_beta   90.00
_cell.angle_gamma   90.00
#
_symmetry.space_group_name_H-M   'P 1'
#
loop_
_entity.id
_entity.type
_entity.pdbx_description
1 polymer ?
#
loop_
_entity_poly.entity_id
_entity_poly.type
_entity_poly.pdbx_seq_one_letter_code
_entity_poly.pdbx_strand_id
1 'polypeptide(L)'
;QRTTIRVVGVEPTSPMHGIEGLKHLPSALRPSTYQERWVDATMRIETEAAIEVQGELARDEGISVGRSAGAAVAASLALGAAEPEAFIVTILPDAADPTGPEIDR
;
A
#
# COMPACT_ATOMS: atom_id res chain seq x y z
N GLN A 1 25.16 1.63 -2.87
CA GLN A 1 23.90 1.24 -2.20
C GLN A 1 23.93 1.81 -0.80
N ARG A 2 22.87 2.48 -0.34
CA ARG A 2 22.76 2.85 1.08
C ARG A 2 22.38 1.57 1.83
N THR A 3 23.30 1.01 2.60
CA THR A 3 23.11 -0.25 3.33
C THR A 3 22.13 -0.14 4.51
N THR A 4 21.52 1.03 4.74
CA THR A 4 20.65 1.30 5.89
C THR A 4 19.19 1.51 5.55
N ILE A 5 18.79 1.56 4.28
CA ILE A 5 17.40 1.79 3.87
C ILE A 5 17.05 0.80 2.77
N ARG A 6 15.95 0.05 2.99
CA ARG A 6 15.33 -0.82 1.99
C ARG A 6 14.04 -0.17 1.48
N VAL A 7 13.93 0.01 0.18
CA VAL A 7 12.73 0.56 -0.48
C VAL A 7 11.85 -0.58 -0.94
N VAL A 8 10.64 -0.66 -0.39
CA VAL A 8 9.64 -1.67 -0.75
C VAL A 8 8.54 -1.02 -1.58
N GLY A 9 8.36 -1.50 -2.81
CA GLY A 9 7.23 -1.14 -3.65
C GLY A 9 5.99 -1.96 -3.27
N VAL A 10 4.81 -1.38 -3.44
CA VAL A 10 3.54 -2.06 -3.22
C VAL A 10 2.73 -2.02 -4.51
N GLU A 11 2.26 -3.18 -4.94
CA GLU A 11 1.37 -3.30 -6.09
C GLU A 11 0.23 -4.29 -5.80
N PRO A 12 -0.86 -4.28 -6.59
CA PRO A 12 -1.91 -5.27 -6.49
C PRO A 12 -1.41 -6.66 -6.89
N THR A 13 -2.05 -7.72 -6.39
CA THR A 13 -1.75 -9.13 -6.72
C THR A 13 -2.14 -9.54 -8.12
N SER A 14 -3.14 -8.89 -8.71
CA SER A 14 -3.68 -9.26 -10.02
C SER A 14 -3.94 -8.02 -10.90
N PRO A 15 -4.02 -8.20 -12.24
CA PRO A 15 -4.41 -7.14 -13.17
C PRO A 15 -5.81 -6.57 -12.89
N MET A 16 -6.73 -7.40 -12.37
CA MET A 16 -8.09 -7.01 -12.00
C MET A 16 -8.14 -6.81 -10.48
N HIS A 17 -8.12 -5.55 -10.05
CA HIS A 17 -8.07 -5.19 -8.64
C HIS A 17 -8.92 -3.94 -8.35
N GLY A 18 -9.36 -3.78 -7.10
CA GLY A 18 -10.11 -2.61 -6.64
C GLY A 18 -9.26 -1.55 -5.94
N ILE A 19 -7.93 -1.71 -5.89
CA ILE A 19 -7.03 -0.75 -5.24
C ILE A 19 -6.79 0.47 -6.14
N GLU A 20 -7.61 1.52 -5.95
CA GLU A 20 -7.48 2.80 -6.65
C GLU A 20 -6.12 3.45 -6.40
N GLY A 21 -5.54 4.04 -7.45
CA GLY A 21 -4.24 4.72 -7.39
C GLY A 21 -3.03 3.81 -7.62
N LEU A 22 -3.17 2.49 -7.50
CA LEU A 22 -2.10 1.53 -7.79
C LEU A 22 -2.30 0.81 -9.13
N LYS A 23 -1.26 0.14 -9.62
CA LYS A 23 -1.28 -0.68 -10.85
C LYS A 23 -0.50 -1.97 -10.61
N HIS A 24 -1.00 -3.09 -11.12
CA HIS A 24 -0.20 -4.31 -11.25
C HIS A 24 0.79 -4.15 -12.41
N LEU A 25 2.03 -3.76 -12.11
CA LEU A 25 3.04 -3.40 -13.11
C LEU A 25 3.38 -4.53 -14.09
N PRO A 26 3.39 -5.83 -13.73
CA PRO A 26 3.64 -6.90 -14.69
C PRO A 26 2.63 -6.98 -15.84
N SER A 27 1.40 -6.47 -15.65
CA SER A 27 0.36 -6.47 -16.69
C SER A 27 0.02 -5.07 -17.22
N ALA A 28 0.67 -4.02 -16.72
CA ALA A 28 0.37 -2.64 -17.06
C ALA A 28 1.55 -1.97 -17.76
N LEU A 29 1.27 -0.93 -18.56
CA LEU A 29 2.33 -0.08 -19.08
C LEU A 29 3.04 0.62 -17.92
N ARG A 30 4.34 0.34 -17.78
CA ARG A 30 5.20 0.97 -16.77
C ARG A 30 5.27 2.48 -17.03
N PRO A 31 4.97 3.35 -16.04
CA PRO A 31 5.15 4.79 -16.19
C PRO A 31 6.61 5.14 -16.49
N SER A 32 6.86 6.14 -17.33
CA SER A 32 8.23 6.61 -17.63
C SER A 32 8.97 7.16 -16.41
N THR A 33 8.24 7.60 -15.39
CA THR A 33 8.77 8.06 -14.11
C THR A 33 9.18 6.91 -13.18
N TYR A 34 8.68 5.70 -13.41
CA TYR A 34 9.03 4.54 -12.59
C TYR A 34 10.41 4.00 -12.98
N GLN A 35 11.27 3.78 -11.99
CA GLN A 35 12.60 3.23 -12.19
C GLN A 35 12.84 2.08 -11.20
N GLU A 36 12.84 0.85 -11.71
CA GLU A 36 12.93 -0.39 -10.91
C GLU A 36 14.19 -0.47 -10.05
N ARG A 37 15.28 0.17 -10.48
CA ARG A 37 16.55 0.23 -9.75
C ARG A 37 16.45 0.84 -8.34
N TRP A 38 15.38 1.58 -8.04
CA TRP A 38 15.17 2.18 -6.71
C TRP A 38 14.32 1.32 -5.79
N VAL A 39 13.79 0.20 -6.28
CA VAL A 39 12.90 -0.69 -5.54
C VAL A 39 13.65 -1.97 -5.22
N ASP A 40 13.94 -2.21 -3.95
CA ASP A 40 14.69 -3.39 -3.51
C ASP A 40 13.81 -4.65 -3.44
N ALA A 41 12.53 -4.48 -3.15
CA ALA A 41 11.53 -5.54 -3.13
C ALA A 41 10.15 -5.00 -3.51
N THR A 42 9.28 -5.86 -4.01
CA THR A 42 7.87 -5.51 -4.28
C THR A 42 6.96 -6.48 -3.53
N MET A 43 6.05 -5.95 -2.72
CA MET A 43 5.01 -6.71 -2.06
C MET A 43 3.71 -6.57 -2.85
N ARG A 44 3.00 -7.69 -3.01
CA ARG A 44 1.71 -7.72 -3.68
C ARG A 44 0.59 -7.84 -2.68
N ILE A 45 -0.40 -6.97 -2.78
CA ILE A 45 -1.51 -6.88 -1.83
C ILE A 45 -2.85 -7.13 -2.53
N GLU A 46 -3.66 -7.99 -1.93
CA GLU A 46 -5.03 -8.27 -2.37
C GLU A 46 -5.93 -7.05 -2.11
N THR A 47 -7.01 -6.91 -2.89
CA THR A 47 -7.93 -5.77 -2.73
C THR A 47 -8.61 -5.79 -1.37
N GLU A 48 -8.99 -6.99 -0.92
CA GLU A 48 -9.68 -7.24 0.34
C GLU A 48 -8.81 -6.83 1.53
N ALA A 49 -7.53 -7.22 1.52
CA ALA A 49 -6.59 -6.84 2.57
C ALA A 49 -6.36 -5.33 2.63
N ALA A 50 -6.31 -4.66 1.47
CA ALA A 50 -6.19 -3.21 1.42
C ALA A 50 -7.43 -2.49 2.01
N ILE A 51 -8.64 -3.00 1.73
CA ILE A 51 -9.90 -2.46 2.24
C ILE A 51 -10.04 -2.71 3.75
N GLU A 52 -9.68 -3.90 4.22
CA GLU A 52 -9.72 -4.26 5.64
C GLU A 52 -8.84 -3.30 6.46
N VAL A 53 -7.56 -3.18 6.09
CA VAL A 53 -6.60 -2.30 6.78
C VAL A 53 -7.00 -0.83 6.66
N GLN A 54 -7.56 -0.41 5.52
CA GLN A 54 -8.11 0.95 5.38
C GLN A 54 -9.22 1.22 6.41
N GLY A 55 -10.12 0.27 6.63
CA GLY A 55 -11.19 0.38 7.61
C GLY A 55 -10.68 0.35 9.06
N GLU A 56 -9.66 -0.45 9.35
CA GLU A 56 -8.97 -0.46 10.65
C GLU A 56 -8.29 0.90 10.94
N LEU A 57 -7.58 1.48 9.97
CA LEU A 57 -6.98 2.81 10.12
C LEU A 57 -8.02 3.88 10.47
N ALA A 58 -9.20 3.83 9.85
CA ALA A 58 -10.26 4.80 10.13
C ALA A 58 -10.88 4.59 11.52
N ARG A 59 -11.18 3.33 11.89
CA ARG A 59 -11.88 2.98 13.13
C ARG A 59 -10.99 3.04 14.37
N ASP A 60 -9.78 2.51 14.28
CA ASP A 60 -8.91 2.28 15.43
C ASP A 60 -7.88 3.40 15.61
N GLU A 61 -7.42 4.01 14.50
CA GLU A 61 -6.39 5.06 14.52
C GLU A 61 -6.96 6.46 14.20
N GLY A 62 -8.22 6.56 13.77
CA GLY A 62 -8.84 7.83 13.35
C GLY A 62 -8.25 8.41 12.06
N ILE A 63 -7.58 7.59 11.25
CA ILE A 63 -6.89 7.99 10.02
C ILE A 63 -7.74 7.59 8.82
N SER A 64 -8.48 8.56 8.26
CA SER A 64 -9.34 8.34 7.09
C SER A 64 -8.58 8.59 5.78
N VAL A 65 -8.23 7.52 5.07
CA VAL A 65 -7.35 7.52 3.88
C VAL A 65 -7.90 6.64 2.75
N GLY A 66 -7.34 6.77 1.53
CA GLY A 66 -7.72 5.96 0.37
C GLY A 66 -7.24 4.51 0.39
N ARG A 67 -7.73 3.69 -0.55
CA ARG A 67 -7.40 2.23 -0.65
C ARG A 67 -5.92 1.95 -0.85
N SER A 68 -5.21 2.81 -1.59
CA SER A 68 -3.77 2.66 -1.80
C SER A 68 -2.96 2.81 -0.50
N ALA A 69 -3.43 3.66 0.42
CA ALA A 69 -2.86 3.82 1.75
C ALA A 69 -3.09 2.55 2.59
N GLY A 70 -4.30 1.97 2.54
CA GLY A 70 -4.60 0.68 3.17
C GLY A 70 -3.68 -0.43 2.66
N ALA A 71 -3.43 -0.51 1.35
CA ALA A 71 -2.49 -1.46 0.78
C ALA A 71 -1.04 -1.25 1.26
N ALA A 72 -0.59 0.01 1.34
CA ALA A 72 0.74 0.35 1.84
C ALA A 72 0.93 -0.04 3.32
N VAL A 73 -0.08 0.20 4.15
CA VAL A 73 -0.07 -0.19 5.57
C VAL A 73 -0.14 -1.71 5.72
N ALA A 74 -0.97 -2.41 4.93
CA ALA A 74 -1.03 -3.87 4.95
C ALA A 74 0.35 -4.51 4.68
N ALA A 75 1.06 -3.99 3.66
CA ALA A 75 2.44 -4.41 3.38
C ALA A 75 3.39 -4.09 4.55
N SER A 76 3.22 -2.92 5.18
CA SER A 76 4.05 -2.48 6.31
C SER A 76 3.84 -3.34 7.56
N LEU A 77 2.59 -3.70 7.87
CA LEU A 77 2.24 -4.58 8.99
C LEU A 77 2.82 -5.99 8.79
N ALA A 78 2.67 -6.55 7.58
CA ALA A 78 3.25 -7.83 7.24
C ALA A 78 4.79 -7.81 7.34
N LEU A 79 5.42 -6.71 6.92
CA LEU A 79 6.86 -6.53 7.05
C LEU A 79 7.30 -6.39 8.51
N GLY A 80 6.57 -5.64 9.33
CA GLY A 80 6.84 -5.48 10.76
C GLY A 80 6.67 -6.79 11.53
N ALA A 81 5.72 -7.64 11.14
CA ALA A 81 5.56 -8.97 11.71
C ALA A 81 6.72 -9.91 11.34
N ALA A 82 7.24 -9.81 10.11
CA ALA A 82 8.38 -10.59 9.64
C ALA A 82 9.72 -10.08 10.20
N GLU A 83 9.83 -8.78 10.45
CA GLU A 83 11.04 -8.10 10.90
C GLU A 83 10.73 -7.17 12.09
N PRO A 84 10.56 -7.70 13.31
CA PRO A 84 10.07 -6.94 14.47
C PRO A 84 10.94 -5.74 14.90
N GLU A 85 12.24 -5.76 14.56
CA GLU A 85 13.19 -4.70 14.88
C GLU A 85 13.29 -3.62 13.79
N ALA A 86 12.53 -3.76 12.68
CA ALA A 86 12.57 -2.83 11.58
C ALA A 86 11.84 -1.53 11.90
N PHE A 87 12.47 -0.39 11.60
CA PHE A 87 11.79 0.90 11.60
C PHE A 87 11.19 1.17 10.22
N ILE A 88 9.86 1.09 10.12
CA ILE A 88 9.13 1.17 8.85
C ILE A 88 8.46 2.53 8.72
N VAL A 89 8.71 3.20 7.59
CA VAL A 89 8.01 4.44 7.20
C VAL A 89 7.16 4.11 5.98
N THR A 90 5.87 4.46 6.04
CA THR A 90 4.92 4.24 4.95
C THR A 90 4.27 5.55 4.54
N ILE A 91 3.88 5.64 3.26
CA ILE A 91 3.25 6.82 2.69
C ILE A 91 1.75 6.55 2.53
N LEU A 92 0.92 7.45 3.07
CA LEU A 92 -0.52 7.47 2.87
C LEU A 92 -0.82 8.56 1.84
N PRO A 93 -1.13 8.21 0.56
CA PRO A 93 -1.09 9.19 -0.53
C PRO A 93 -2.15 10.28 -0.45
N ASP A 94 -3.35 9.94 0.03
CA ASP A 94 -4.52 10.82 0.07
C ASP A 94 -5.46 10.48 1.24
N ALA A 95 -6.35 11.43 1.54
CA ALA A 95 -7.48 11.21 2.44
C ALA A 95 -8.59 10.42 1.73
N ALA A 96 -9.46 9.75 2.49
CA ALA A 96 -10.61 9.07 1.91
C ALA A 96 -11.53 10.06 1.17
N ASP A 97 -12.10 9.63 0.04
CA ASP A 97 -13.13 10.41 -0.66
C ASP A 97 -14.38 10.48 0.24
N PRO A 98 -14.82 11.69 0.66
CA PRO A 98 -16.00 11.85 1.50
C PRO A 98 -17.31 11.41 0.82
N THR A 99 -17.30 11.19 -0.50
CA THR A 99 -18.41 10.68 -1.31
C THR A 99 -18.23 9.22 -1.73
N GLY A 100 -17.10 8.61 -1.37
CA GLY A 100 -16.82 7.20 -1.60
C GLY A 100 -17.78 6.29 -0.84
N PRO A 101 -17.83 4.98 -1.17
CA PRO A 101 -18.65 4.04 -0.43
C PRO A 101 -18.29 4.11 1.06
N GLU A 102 -19.30 4.31 1.92
CA GLU A 102 -19.12 4.39 3.38
C GLU A 102 -18.39 3.13 3.86
N ILE A 103 -17.12 3.29 4.23
CA ILE A 103 -16.42 2.30 5.04
C ILE A 103 -16.86 2.55 6.46
N ASP A 104 -17.96 1.89 6.82
CA ASP A 104 -18.55 1.70 8.16
C ASP A 104 -18.23 2.80 9.18
N ARG A 105 -19.13 3.79 9.27
CA ARG A 105 -19.17 4.80 10.33
C ARG A 105 -19.77 4.25 11.62
#